data_AF-A0ABC9UZW6-F1
#
_entry.id   AF-A0ABC9UZW6-F1
#
_cell.length_a   1.000
_cell.length_b   1.000
_cell.length_c   1.000
_cell.angle_alpha   90.00
_cell.angle_beta   90.00
_cell.angle_gamma   90.00
#
_symmetry.space_group_name_H-M   'P 1'
#
loop_
_entity.id
_entity.type
_entity.pdbx_description
1 polymer ?
#
loop_
_entity_poly.entity_id
_entity_poly.type
_entity_poly.pdbx_seq_one_letter_code
_entity_poly.pdbx_strand_id
1 'polypeptide(L)'
;MKKIILGSMLVAVFSTSFSHALAPKNGDEPTYCEQIVSVHGLLTRAQFECGYSEYNNELISDSAKCFQHELGEEYGKKVLIFGMKEFDRNVKKDGKNKICNSLLKEFPEYVRK
;
A
#
# COMPACT_ATOMS: atom_id res chain seq x y z
N MET A 1 5.01 -8.82 48.07
CA MET A 1 4.64 -9.87 47.08
C MET A 1 3.17 -9.61 46.75
N LYS A 2 2.76 -9.15 45.57
CA LYS A 2 2.81 -9.79 44.26
C LYS A 2 2.53 -8.68 43.22
N LYS A 3 3.35 -8.61 42.17
CA LYS A 3 3.25 -7.63 41.08
C LYS A 3 2.02 -8.00 40.22
N ILE A 4 1.13 -7.04 39.95
CA ILE A 4 0.15 -7.18 38.87
C ILE A 4 0.60 -6.21 37.78
N ILE A 5 1.01 -6.81 36.67
CA ILE A 5 1.65 -6.19 35.53
C ILE A 5 0.61 -5.31 34.83
N LEU A 6 0.89 -4.02 34.70
CA LEU A 6 0.27 -3.15 33.71
C LEU A 6 0.58 -3.72 32.33
N GLY A 7 -0.32 -4.56 31.82
CA GLY A 7 -0.37 -4.89 30.41
C GLY A 7 -0.94 -3.69 29.67
N SER A 8 -0.11 -2.68 29.42
CA SER A 8 -0.41 -1.65 28.41
C SER A 8 -0.43 -2.37 27.07
N MET A 9 -1.62 -2.86 26.71
CA MET A 9 -1.93 -3.33 25.37
C MET A 9 -1.99 -2.07 24.51
N LEU A 10 -0.80 -1.61 24.09
CA LEU A 10 -0.64 -0.74 22.93
C LEU A 10 -1.10 -1.56 21.74
N VAL A 11 -2.42 -1.58 21.54
CA VAL A 11 -3.00 -1.90 20.24
C VAL A 11 -2.43 -0.83 19.33
N ALA A 12 -1.38 -1.19 18.58
CA ALA A 12 -0.91 -0.39 17.47
C ALA A 12 -2.10 -0.31 16.51
N VAL A 13 -2.86 0.78 16.62
CA VAL A 13 -3.83 1.20 15.62
C VAL A 13 -3.00 1.59 14.41
N PHE A 14 -2.52 0.59 13.66
CA PHE A 14 -2.06 0.81 12.31
C PHE A 14 -3.28 1.34 11.57
N SER A 15 -3.23 2.64 11.28
CA SER A 15 -4.24 3.38 10.55
C SER A 15 -4.70 2.54 9.37
N THR A 16 -5.92 2.03 9.46
CA THR A 16 -6.59 1.13 8.49
C THR A 16 -6.91 1.80 7.15
N SER A 17 -6.20 2.87 6.80
CA SER A 17 -6.67 3.85 5.82
C SER A 17 -6.35 3.48 4.37
N PHE A 18 -5.39 2.59 4.12
CA PHE A 18 -4.98 2.24 2.74
C PHE A 18 -4.89 0.73 2.46
N SER A 19 -4.85 -0.12 3.49
CA SER A 19 -4.67 -1.58 3.32
C SER A 19 -5.95 -2.36 2.95
N HIS A 20 -7.12 -1.72 2.88
CA HIS A 20 -8.40 -2.40 2.55
C HIS A 20 -8.89 -2.18 1.13
N ALA A 21 -8.09 -1.52 0.29
CA ALA A 21 -8.50 -1.23 -1.06
C ALA A 21 -7.96 -2.27 -2.03
N LEU A 22 -8.44 -3.50 -1.93
CA LEU A 22 -8.55 -4.38 -3.09
C LEU A 22 -9.84 -5.12 -2.88
N ALA A 23 -10.86 -4.79 -3.68
CA ALA A 23 -12.05 -5.62 -3.72
C ALA A 23 -11.62 -6.94 -4.40
N PRO A 24 -11.55 -8.06 -3.67
CA PRO A 24 -11.25 -9.36 -4.25
C PRO A 24 -12.24 -9.69 -5.37
N LYS A 25 -11.78 -10.42 -6.37
CA LYS A 25 -12.63 -10.81 -7.51
C LYS A 25 -13.84 -11.66 -7.08
N ASN A 26 -13.74 -12.36 -5.94
CA ASN A 26 -14.72 -13.36 -5.46
C ASN A 26 -15.18 -13.18 -4.00
N GLY A 27 -14.86 -12.06 -3.32
CA GLY A 27 -15.23 -11.84 -1.91
C GLY A 27 -14.23 -12.36 -0.86
N ASP A 28 -13.13 -12.99 -1.29
CA ASP A 28 -12.05 -13.48 -0.43
C ASP A 28 -11.09 -12.38 0.05
N GLU A 29 -10.23 -12.58 1.05
CA GLU A 29 -9.21 -11.57 1.34
C GLU A 29 -8.20 -11.46 0.18
N PRO A 30 -7.70 -10.24 -0.14
CA PRO A 30 -6.68 -10.08 -1.18
C PRO A 30 -5.45 -10.93 -0.90
N THR A 31 -4.94 -11.62 -1.91
CA THR A 31 -3.70 -12.39 -1.79
C THR A 31 -2.50 -11.46 -1.55
N TYR A 32 -1.40 -12.01 -1.03
CA TYR A 32 -0.15 -11.26 -0.88
C TYR A 32 0.28 -10.59 -2.20
N CYS A 33 0.19 -11.30 -3.33
CA CYS A 33 0.60 -10.76 -4.62
C CYS A 33 -0.33 -9.66 -5.12
N GLU A 34 -1.63 -9.78 -4.89
CA GLU A 34 -2.55 -8.69 -5.21
C GLU A 34 -2.20 -7.45 -4.37
N GLN A 35 -1.97 -7.61 -3.07
CA GLN A 35 -1.61 -6.51 -2.17
C GLN A 35 -0.31 -5.81 -2.60
N ILE A 36 0.77 -6.55 -2.83
CA ILE A 36 2.08 -5.98 -3.21
C ILE A 36 2.00 -5.25 -4.54
N VAL A 37 1.33 -5.83 -5.56
CA VAL A 37 1.18 -5.18 -6.86
C VAL A 37 0.31 -3.91 -6.76
N SER A 38 -0.73 -3.93 -5.92
CA SER A 38 -1.55 -2.74 -5.66
C SER A 38 -0.78 -1.65 -4.93
N VAL A 39 -0.03 -1.99 -3.87
CA VAL A 39 0.84 -1.04 -3.16
C VAL A 39 1.89 -0.45 -4.09
N HIS A 40 2.49 -1.28 -4.96
CA HIS A 40 3.42 -0.80 -5.99
C HIS A 40 2.76 0.23 -6.92
N GLY A 41 1.54 -0.05 -7.40
CA GLY A 41 0.77 0.89 -8.22
C GLY A 41 0.45 2.20 -7.51
N LEU A 42 -0.04 2.12 -6.27
CA LEU A 42 -0.34 3.26 -5.41
C LEU A 42 0.89 4.16 -5.24
N LEU A 43 2.00 3.57 -4.83
CA LEU A 43 3.23 4.31 -4.55
C LEU A 43 3.91 4.83 -5.81
N THR A 44 3.78 4.12 -6.95
CA THR A 44 4.28 4.62 -8.24
C THR A 44 3.53 5.89 -8.64
N ARG A 45 2.19 5.88 -8.54
CA ARG A 45 1.39 7.09 -8.79
C ARG A 45 1.76 8.22 -7.83
N ALA A 46 1.95 7.90 -6.55
CA ALA A 46 2.36 8.87 -5.54
C ALA A 46 3.77 9.43 -5.79
N GLN A 47 4.72 8.63 -6.28
CA GLN A 47 6.07 9.11 -6.59
C GLN A 47 6.03 10.25 -7.60
N PHE A 48 5.31 10.06 -8.71
CA PHE A 48 5.18 11.09 -9.75
C PHE A 48 4.43 12.33 -9.27
N GLU A 49 3.35 12.13 -8.50
CA GLU A 49 2.49 13.25 -8.08
C GLU A 49 3.07 14.02 -6.90
N CYS A 50 3.67 13.34 -5.93
CA CYS A 50 4.17 13.91 -4.68
C CYS A 50 5.65 14.30 -4.74
N GLY A 51 6.41 13.83 -5.74
CA GLY A 51 7.82 14.13 -5.92
C GLY A 51 8.72 13.41 -4.91
N TYR A 52 8.46 12.13 -4.66
CA TYR A 52 9.32 11.30 -3.81
C TYR A 52 10.66 11.03 -4.52
N SER A 53 11.77 11.22 -3.81
CA SER A 53 13.13 11.08 -4.34
C SER A 53 13.65 9.65 -4.28
N GLU A 54 13.17 8.84 -3.34
CA GLU A 54 13.56 7.45 -3.19
C GLU A 54 12.35 6.52 -3.36
N TYR A 55 12.60 5.39 -4.01
CA TYR A 55 11.66 4.31 -4.21
C TYR A 55 12.37 2.98 -4.02
N ASN A 56 11.78 2.09 -3.24
CA ASN A 56 12.42 0.86 -2.83
C ASN A 56 12.44 -0.20 -3.95
N ASN A 57 13.63 -0.76 -4.20
CA ASN A 57 13.84 -1.77 -5.25
C ASN A 57 13.27 -3.15 -4.93
N GLU A 58 13.12 -3.51 -3.65
CA GLU A 58 12.50 -4.76 -3.20
C GLU A 58 11.01 -4.78 -3.57
N LEU A 59 10.29 -3.67 -3.34
CA LEU A 59 8.88 -3.55 -3.76
C LEU A 59 8.71 -3.73 -5.28
N ILE A 60 9.63 -3.17 -6.08
CA ILE A 60 9.62 -3.35 -7.54
C ILE A 60 9.86 -4.82 -7.88
N SER A 61 10.87 -5.44 -7.25
CA SER A 61 11.24 -6.83 -7.51
C SER A 61 10.11 -7.81 -7.16
N ASP A 62 9.49 -7.65 -5.99
CA ASP A 62 8.44 -8.55 -5.52
C ASP A 62 7.15 -8.36 -6.31
N SER A 63 6.81 -7.12 -6.65
CA SER A 63 5.71 -6.82 -7.58
C SER A 63 5.93 -7.50 -8.94
N ALA A 64 7.15 -7.44 -9.49
CA ALA A 64 7.48 -8.09 -10.76
C ALA A 64 7.36 -9.62 -10.68
N LYS A 65 7.83 -10.25 -9.59
CA LYS A 65 7.67 -11.71 -9.37
C LYS A 65 6.19 -12.11 -9.31
N CYS A 66 5.39 -11.37 -8.55
CA CYS A 66 3.96 -11.60 -8.43
C CYS A 66 3.24 -11.45 -9.79
N PHE A 67 3.64 -10.47 -10.58
CA PHE A 67 3.10 -10.27 -11.92
C PHE A 67 3.42 -11.44 -12.86
N GLN A 68 4.64 -11.97 -12.79
CA GLN A 68 5.11 -13.03 -13.69
C GLN A 68 4.61 -14.41 -13.31
N HIS A 69 4.52 -14.73 -12.02
CA HIS A 69 4.35 -16.10 -11.56
C HIS A 69 2.97 -16.41 -10.96
N GLU A 70 2.27 -15.41 -10.41
CA GLU A 70 1.04 -15.64 -9.66
C GLU A 70 -0.19 -15.03 -10.34
N LEU A 71 -0.12 -13.75 -10.70
CA LEU A 71 -1.28 -13.01 -11.21
C LEU A 71 -1.44 -13.13 -12.73
N GLY A 72 -0.31 -13.27 -13.44
CA GLY A 72 -0.26 -13.16 -14.90
C GLY A 72 -0.51 -11.72 -15.39
N GLU A 73 -0.26 -11.51 -16.68
CA GLU A 73 -0.20 -10.16 -17.25
C GLU A 73 -1.51 -9.37 -17.16
N GLU A 74 -2.62 -9.99 -17.58
CA GLU A 74 -3.88 -9.28 -17.72
C GLU A 74 -4.48 -8.90 -16.35
N TYR A 75 -4.39 -9.80 -15.37
CA TYR A 75 -4.91 -9.54 -14.03
C TYR A 75 -3.95 -8.70 -13.19
N GLY A 76 -2.64 -8.98 -13.24
CA GLY A 76 -1.63 -8.16 -12.58
C GLY A 76 -1.72 -6.68 -13.00
N LYS A 77 -1.96 -6.41 -14.30
CA LYS A 77 -2.17 -5.04 -14.79
C LYS A 77 -3.42 -4.39 -14.19
N LYS A 78 -4.52 -5.13 -14.03
CA LYS A 78 -5.75 -4.61 -13.38
C LYS A 78 -5.48 -4.25 -11.92
N VAL A 79 -4.74 -5.09 -11.19
CA VAL A 79 -4.37 -4.84 -9.79
C VAL A 79 -3.44 -3.63 -9.67
N LEU A 80 -2.44 -3.52 -10.54
CA LEU A 80 -1.53 -2.37 -10.55
C LEU A 80 -2.29 -1.06 -10.78
N ILE A 81 -3.15 -1.03 -11.80
CA ILE A 81 -3.99 0.14 -12.13
C ILE A 81 -4.97 0.43 -10.99
N PHE A 82 -5.47 -0.59 -10.31
CA PHE A 82 -6.32 -0.40 -9.14
C PHE A 82 -5.59 0.43 -8.07
N GLY A 83 -4.36 0.04 -7.71
CA GLY A 83 -3.54 0.77 -6.75
C GLY A 83 -3.29 2.23 -7.16
N MET A 84 -2.99 2.46 -8.44
CA MET A 84 -2.84 3.83 -8.96
C MET A 84 -4.12 4.66 -8.79
N LYS A 85 -5.29 4.07 -9.06
CA LYS A 85 -6.59 4.74 -8.91
C LYS A 85 -6.95 4.99 -7.45
N GLU A 86 -6.48 4.17 -6.51
CA GLU A 86 -6.63 4.46 -5.08
C GLU A 86 -5.97 5.75 -4.67
N PHE A 87 -4.77 6.03 -5.19
CA PHE A 87 -4.12 7.31 -4.97
C PHE A 87 -5.02 8.46 -5.44
N ASP A 88 -5.49 8.40 -6.69
CA ASP A 88 -6.33 9.46 -7.26
C ASP A 88 -7.65 9.64 -6.49
N ARG A 89 -8.28 8.53 -6.06
CA ARG A 89 -9.51 8.55 -5.24
C ARG A 89 -9.28 9.21 -3.88
N ASN A 90 -8.20 8.84 -3.21
CA ASN A 90 -7.85 9.41 -1.91
C ASN A 90 -7.46 10.89 -2.03
N VAL A 91 -6.72 11.28 -3.08
CA VAL A 91 -6.41 12.70 -3.34
C VAL A 91 -7.68 13.51 -3.61
N LYS A 92 -8.64 12.97 -4.38
CA LYS A 92 -9.93 13.63 -4.63
C LYS A 92 -10.74 13.83 -3.34
N LYS A 93 -10.70 12.86 -2.42
CA LYS A 93 -11.45 12.88 -1.16
C LYS A 93 -10.81 13.76 -0.09
N ASP A 94 -9.50 13.62 0.11
CA ASP A 94 -8.78 14.10 1.29
C ASP A 94 -7.72 15.17 0.96
N GLY A 95 -7.44 15.40 -0.31
CA GLY A 95 -6.49 16.41 -0.79
C GLY A 95 -5.05 15.91 -0.91
N LYS A 96 -4.35 16.39 -1.95
CA LYS A 96 -3.00 15.93 -2.34
C LYS A 96 -1.98 16.00 -1.21
N ASN A 97 -1.85 17.15 -0.54
CA ASN A 97 -0.85 17.33 0.53
C ASN A 97 -1.05 16.38 1.71
N LYS A 98 -2.30 16.11 2.09
CA LYS A 98 -2.61 15.18 3.18
C LYS A 98 -2.21 13.76 2.79
N ILE A 99 -2.62 13.30 1.61
CA ILE A 99 -2.31 11.96 1.13
C ILE A 99 -0.82 11.74 0.93
N CYS A 100 -0.10 12.69 0.31
CA CYS A 100 1.35 12.57 0.14
C CYS A 100 2.08 12.45 1.49
N ASN A 101 1.69 13.23 2.49
CA ASN A 101 2.31 13.13 3.82
C ASN A 101 1.92 11.86 4.59
N SER A 102 0.71 11.34 4.39
CA SER A 102 0.29 10.07 5.00
C SER A 102 1.09 8.89 4.42
N LEU A 103 1.25 8.81 3.10
CA LEU A 103 1.96 7.72 2.46
C LEU A 103 3.44 7.63 2.88
N LEU A 104 4.11 8.76 3.11
CA LEU A 104 5.48 8.77 3.67
C LEU A 104 5.55 8.18 5.09
N LYS A 105 4.49 8.31 5.88
CA LYS A 105 4.43 7.78 7.26
C LYS A 105 4.06 6.32 7.30
N GLU A 106 3.22 5.88 6.37
CA GLU A 106 2.68 4.53 6.33
C GLU A 106 3.59 3.55 5.58
N PHE A 107 4.37 4.03 4.61
CA PHE A 107 5.30 3.23 3.82
C PHE A 107 6.75 3.78 3.88
N PRO A 108 7.30 4.05 5.07
CA PRO A 108 8.63 4.65 5.23
C PRO A 108 9.78 3.78 4.70
N GLU A 109 9.55 2.47 4.56
CA GLU A 109 10.45 1.50 3.95
C GLU A 109 10.44 1.54 2.42
N TYR A 110 9.37 2.06 1.82
CA TYR A 110 9.19 2.04 0.36
C TYR A 110 9.40 3.37 -0.33
N VAL A 111 9.06 4.49 0.31
CA VAL A 111 9.16 5.82 -0.30
C VAL A 111 9.73 6.86 0.66
N ARG A 112 10.54 7.79 0.13
CA ARG A 112 11.04 8.97 0.87
C ARG A 112 11.01 10.22 0.01
N LYS A 113 10.99 11.37 0.67
CA LYS A 113 11.06 12.68 0.01
C LYS A 113 12.50 13.15 -0.07
#